data_AF-A0A7S3R3Z7-F1
#
_entry.id   AF-A0A7S3R3Z7-F1
#
_cell.length_a   1.000
_cell.length_b   1.000
_cell.length_c   1.000
_cell.angle_alpha   90.00
_cell.angle_beta   90.00
_cell.angle_gamma   90.00
#
_symmetry.space_group_name_H-M   'P 1'
#
loop_
_entity.id
_entity.type
_entity.pdbx_description
1 polymer ?
#
loop_
_entity_poly.entity_id
_entity_poly.type
_entity_poly.pdbx_seq_one_letter_code
_entity_poly.pdbx_strand_id
1 'polypeptide(L)'
;MREAIAAFLSKFGHPPDDEPVIDYLEMLMSTSDGAEMAEVSCEFLEGASPAFASKDEQDKLPCVLELYEQAQAMKEPPACQCDGPALSGAEAQPQGMCNSSGSSSSRRGSAELPPLGALSINPSGAKSWKQEEQGLDSCDVSDQGSGTHPEVAQLQVLCPCSLHADFLTHILLVHGGLEAAVDWVLEVGDDIQQHESQWLERRRQTEREAQRARMLAQQNREKILERYDLEALKTVPAGYKKPSKQKDDLLLPQMHDKEPQSKVRYINGVPVFCKKGEKFITETIKEDWDGGSKGKVYTKGKRGKGFV
;
A
#
# COMPACT_ATOMS: atom_id res chain seq x y z
N MET A 1 -4.64 11.60 -14.68
CA MET A 1 -3.92 10.72 -13.75
C MET A 1 -2.44 11.07 -13.68
N ARG A 2 -1.66 10.86 -14.75
CA ARG A 2 -0.24 11.23 -14.83
C ARG A 2 0.08 12.66 -14.35
N GLU A 3 -0.70 13.65 -14.78
CA GLU A 3 -0.53 15.04 -14.31
C GLU A 3 -0.69 15.22 -12.79
N ALA A 4 -1.63 14.49 -12.17
CA ALA A 4 -1.81 14.52 -10.71
C ALA A 4 -0.62 13.89 -9.98
N ILE A 5 -0.09 12.79 -10.53
CA ILE A 5 1.11 12.13 -10.00
C ILE A 5 2.32 13.06 -10.11
N ALA A 6 2.55 13.67 -11.28
CA ALA A 6 3.64 14.61 -11.50
C ALA A 6 3.54 15.85 -10.58
N ALA A 7 2.33 16.42 -10.42
CA ALA A 7 2.08 17.53 -9.51
C ALA A 7 2.31 17.13 -8.04
N PHE A 8 1.95 15.91 -7.66
CA PHE A 8 2.20 15.38 -6.33
C PHE A 8 3.70 15.20 -6.07
N LEU A 9 4.44 14.58 -6.99
CA LEU A 9 5.89 14.39 -6.90
C LEU A 9 6.64 15.72 -6.79
N SER A 10 6.20 16.73 -7.54
CA SER A 10 6.76 18.09 -7.47
C SER A 10 6.64 18.72 -6.07
N LYS A 11 5.56 18.45 -5.31
CA LYS A 11 5.40 18.92 -3.91
C LYS A 11 6.48 18.37 -2.98
N PHE A 12 7.04 17.20 -3.29
CA PHE A 12 8.11 16.55 -2.53
C PHE A 12 9.49 16.76 -3.16
N GLY A 13 9.63 17.73 -4.07
CA GLY A 13 10.91 18.02 -4.73
C GLY A 13 11.45 16.89 -5.60
N HIS A 14 10.59 15.93 -5.97
CA HIS A 14 10.93 14.90 -6.94
C HIS A 14 10.74 15.47 -8.35
N PRO A 15 11.65 15.20 -9.31
CA PRO A 15 11.48 15.62 -10.69
C PRO A 15 10.12 15.15 -11.24
N PRO A 16 9.30 16.06 -11.81
CA PRO A 16 7.97 15.72 -12.35
C PRO A 16 8.04 14.95 -13.68
N ASP A 17 9.22 14.85 -14.28
CA ASP A 17 9.46 14.17 -15.57
C ASP A 17 10.09 12.77 -15.37
N ASP A 18 10.07 12.23 -14.14
CA ASP A 18 10.58 10.89 -13.84
C ASP A 18 9.55 9.81 -14.25
N GLU A 19 9.46 9.55 -15.55
CA GLU A 19 8.54 8.60 -16.17
C GLU A 19 8.48 7.22 -15.47
N PRO A 20 9.58 6.54 -15.08
CA PRO A 20 9.46 5.22 -14.44
C PRO A 20 8.76 5.26 -13.07
N VAL A 21 8.90 6.35 -12.31
CA VAL A 21 8.19 6.54 -11.04
C VAL A 21 6.70 6.78 -11.31
N ILE A 22 6.39 7.59 -12.32
CA ILE A 22 5.02 7.90 -12.73
C ILE A 22 4.30 6.67 -13.26
N ASP A 23 4.95 5.88 -14.13
CA ASP A 23 4.42 4.64 -14.70
C ASP A 23 4.11 3.61 -13.63
N TYR A 24 5.01 3.45 -12.66
CA TYR A 24 4.80 2.51 -11.56
C TYR A 24 3.62 2.93 -10.67
N LEU A 25 3.51 4.22 -10.34
CA LEU A 25 2.38 4.73 -9.57
C LEU A 25 1.06 4.63 -10.36
N GLU A 26 1.05 4.95 -11.65
CA GLU A 26 -0.11 4.78 -12.52
C GLU A 26 -0.57 3.32 -12.61
N MET A 27 0.38 2.38 -12.67
CA MET A 27 0.10 0.94 -12.61
C MET A 27 -0.53 0.53 -11.26
N LEU A 28 0.01 0.99 -10.13
CA LEU A 28 -0.57 0.70 -8.81
C LEU A 28 -1.99 1.26 -8.67
N MET A 29 -2.22 2.48 -9.15
CA MET A 29 -3.51 3.15 -9.09
C MET A 29 -4.56 2.54 -10.03
N SER A 30 -4.12 1.81 -11.06
CA SER A 30 -5.00 1.17 -12.05
C SER A 30 -5.39 -0.27 -11.70
N THR A 31 -4.69 -0.91 -10.76
CA THR A 31 -4.79 -2.36 -10.53
C THR A 31 -5.72 -2.79 -9.39
N SER A 32 -6.17 -1.89 -8.49
CA SER A 32 -7.08 -2.29 -7.40
C SER A 32 -7.94 -1.16 -6.80
N ASP A 33 -8.80 -1.54 -5.84
CA ASP A 33 -9.38 -0.62 -4.85
C ASP A 33 -8.25 0.14 -4.14
N GLY A 34 -8.25 1.47 -4.25
CA GLY A 34 -7.10 2.32 -3.94
C GLY A 34 -6.62 2.32 -2.49
N ALA A 35 -7.36 1.71 -1.56
CA ALA A 35 -6.99 1.65 -0.15
C ALA A 35 -5.83 0.67 0.12
N GLU A 36 -5.84 -0.52 -0.51
CA GLU A 36 -4.78 -1.53 -0.28
C GLU A 36 -3.46 -1.13 -0.95
N MET A 37 -3.53 -0.49 -2.11
CA MET A 37 -2.35 -0.03 -2.84
C MET A 37 -1.77 1.27 -2.31
N ALA A 38 -2.48 1.99 -1.43
CA ALA A 38 -1.96 3.19 -0.79
C ALA A 38 -0.75 2.89 0.09
N GLU A 39 -0.76 1.77 0.84
CA GLU A 39 0.38 1.35 1.68
C GLU A 39 1.60 1.00 0.83
N VAL A 40 1.42 0.22 -0.25
CA VAL A 40 2.50 -0.13 -1.20
C VAL A 40 3.06 1.12 -1.88
N SER A 41 2.18 2.08 -2.20
CA SER A 41 2.57 3.37 -2.77
C SER A 41 3.37 4.21 -1.77
N CYS A 42 3.04 4.18 -0.47
CA CYS A 42 3.84 4.81 0.58
C CYS A 42 5.24 4.22 0.64
N GLU A 43 5.38 2.89 0.75
CA GLU A 43 6.69 2.22 0.81
C GLU A 43 7.56 2.54 -0.41
N PHE A 44 6.95 2.54 -1.60
CA PHE A 44 7.65 2.91 -2.83
C PHE A 44 8.12 4.38 -2.83
N LEU A 45 7.24 5.31 -2.44
CA LEU A 45 7.56 6.74 -2.39
C LEU A 45 8.62 7.08 -1.34
N GLU A 46 8.72 6.31 -0.25
CA GLU A 46 9.82 6.44 0.72
C GLU A 46 11.18 6.10 0.09
N GLY A 47 11.22 5.10 -0.80
CA GLY A 47 12.43 4.75 -1.55
C GLY A 47 12.77 5.75 -2.66
N ALA A 48 11.75 6.32 -3.31
CA ALA A 48 11.92 7.22 -4.45
C ALA A 48 12.18 8.68 -4.06
N SER A 49 11.54 9.20 -3.01
CA SER A 49 11.65 10.60 -2.57
C SER A 49 12.13 10.70 -1.12
N PRO A 50 13.37 11.19 -0.88
CA PRO A 50 13.87 11.46 0.46
C PRO A 50 13.01 12.46 1.25
N ALA A 51 12.40 13.43 0.55
CA ALA A 51 11.52 14.41 1.18
C ALA A 51 10.21 13.77 1.65
N PHE A 52 9.65 12.83 0.86
CA PHE A 52 8.49 12.04 1.29
C PHE A 52 8.85 11.12 2.46
N ALA A 53 10.03 10.48 2.42
CA ALA A 53 10.52 9.63 3.50
C ALA A 53 10.63 10.36 4.84
N SER A 54 10.96 11.66 4.81
CA SER A 54 11.11 12.51 6.00
C SER A 54 9.80 12.95 6.67
N LYS A 55 8.63 12.69 6.05
CA LYS A 55 7.33 12.97 6.67
C LYS A 55 7.05 12.01 7.83
N ASP A 56 6.21 12.46 8.76
CA ASP A 56 5.66 11.60 9.80
C ASP A 56 4.81 10.48 9.19
N GLU A 57 4.91 9.26 9.73
CA GLU A 57 4.18 8.09 9.23
C GLU A 57 2.66 8.30 9.21
N GLN A 58 2.13 9.07 10.17
CA GLN A 58 0.71 9.41 10.27
C GLN A 58 0.23 10.31 9.11
N ASP A 59 1.13 11.07 8.49
CA ASP A 59 0.81 12.00 7.40
C ASP A 59 1.05 11.41 6.01
N LYS A 60 1.83 10.32 5.91
CA LYS A 60 2.15 9.67 4.63
C LYS A 60 0.91 9.06 3.97
N LEU A 61 0.17 8.25 4.71
CA LEU A 61 -1.00 7.54 4.18
C LEU A 61 -2.13 8.51 3.73
N PRO A 62 -2.53 9.54 4.51
CA PRO A 62 -3.52 10.52 4.06
C PRO A 62 -3.09 11.28 2.80
N CYS A 63 -1.81 11.62 2.67
CA CYS A 63 -1.30 12.29 1.46
C CYS A 63 -1.42 11.42 0.22
N VAL A 64 -1.12 10.12 0.35
CA VAL A 64 -1.25 9.18 -0.78
C VAL A 64 -2.73 8.95 -1.10
N LEU A 65 -3.61 8.83 -0.12
CA LEU A 65 -5.05 8.72 -0.37
C LEU A 65 -5.62 9.94 -1.10
N GLU A 66 -5.17 11.16 -0.75
CA GLU A 66 -5.53 12.39 -1.48
C GLU A 66 -5.08 12.35 -2.95
N LEU A 67 -3.89 11.80 -3.23
CA LEU A 67 -3.42 11.58 -4.60
C LEU A 67 -4.34 10.60 -5.36
N TYR A 68 -4.79 9.52 -4.73
CA TYR A 68 -5.72 8.56 -5.33
C TYR A 68 -7.06 9.22 -5.67
N GLU A 69 -7.60 10.04 -4.76
CA GLU A 69 -8.83 10.80 -5.00
C GLU A 69 -8.66 11.78 -6.17
N GLN A 70 -7.57 12.53 -6.22
CA GLN A 70 -7.28 13.48 -7.32
C GLN A 70 -7.12 12.76 -8.66
N ALA A 71 -6.43 11.61 -8.68
CA ALA A 71 -6.25 10.82 -9.89
C ALA A 71 -7.56 10.20 -10.39
N GLN A 72 -8.44 9.76 -9.50
CA GLN A 72 -9.78 9.25 -9.84
C GLN A 72 -10.69 10.36 -10.35
N ALA A 73 -10.67 11.55 -9.73
CA ALA A 73 -11.42 12.71 -10.19
C ALA A 73 -11.02 13.15 -11.61
N MET A 74 -9.77 12.93 -12.01
CA MET A 74 -9.32 13.15 -13.39
C MET A 74 -9.66 12.00 -14.36
N LYS A 75 -9.98 10.80 -13.84
CA LYS A 75 -10.33 9.64 -14.66
C LYS A 75 -11.79 9.65 -15.08
N GLU A 76 -12.68 10.15 -14.22
CA GLU A 76 -14.06 10.40 -14.63
C GLU A 76 -14.11 11.65 -15.52
N PRO A 77 -14.49 11.54 -16.81
CA PRO A 77 -14.81 12.74 -17.57
C PRO A 77 -15.93 13.46 -16.81
N PRO A 78 -15.87 14.80 -16.67
CA PRO A 78 -16.92 15.53 -15.98
C PRO A 78 -18.23 15.14 -16.64
N ALA A 79 -19.08 14.43 -15.90
CA ALA A 79 -20.38 14.05 -16.40
C ALA A 79 -21.02 15.36 -16.86
N CYS A 80 -21.21 15.51 -18.18
CA CYS A 80 -21.88 16.66 -18.73
C CYS A 80 -23.24 16.71 -18.05
N GLN A 81 -23.37 17.59 -17.06
CA GLN A 81 -24.66 18.08 -16.59
C GLN A 81 -25.20 18.94 -17.72
N CYS A 82 -25.68 18.27 -18.77
CA CYS A 82 -26.65 18.84 -19.69
C CYS A 82 -28.00 18.89 -18.95
N ASP A 83 -28.08 19.70 -17.90
CA ASP A 83 -29.34 20.28 -17.47
C ASP A 83 -29.74 21.25 -18.58
N GLY A 84 -30.49 20.75 -19.56
CA GLY A 84 -31.08 21.58 -20.58
C GLY A 84 -32.09 22.53 -19.93
N PRO A 85 -31.90 23.87 -19.98
CA PRO A 85 -32.99 24.77 -19.72
C PRO A 85 -33.92 24.74 -20.93
N ALA A 86 -35.17 24.38 -20.68
CA ALA A 86 -36.26 24.63 -21.60
C ALA A 86 -36.28 26.12 -22.00
N LEU A 87 -36.17 26.36 -23.31
CA LEU A 87 -36.78 27.43 -24.10
C LEU A 87 -37.24 28.71 -23.37
N SER A 88 -36.51 29.81 -23.60
CA SER A 88 -36.99 31.20 -23.82
C SER A 88 -35.72 32.07 -23.93
N GLY A 89 -35.36 32.74 -25.03
CA GLY A 89 -36.09 33.77 -25.76
C GLY A 89 -35.38 35.14 -25.56
N ALA A 90 -34.97 35.77 -26.68
CA ALA A 90 -34.40 37.13 -26.84
C ALA A 90 -32.93 37.34 -26.38
N GLU A 91 -31.94 37.70 -27.22
CA GLU A 91 -31.70 38.86 -28.10
C GLU A 91 -30.69 39.86 -27.46
N ALA A 92 -29.71 40.28 -28.29
CA ALA A 92 -28.76 41.40 -28.14
C ALA A 92 -27.38 41.19 -27.46
N GLN A 93 -26.35 41.27 -28.32
CA GLN A 93 -24.97 41.75 -28.11
C GLN A 93 -24.97 43.29 -27.81
N PRO A 94 -23.85 44.04 -27.54
CA PRO A 94 -22.43 43.65 -27.43
C PRO A 94 -21.56 44.42 -26.37
N GLN A 95 -20.24 44.14 -26.39
CA GLN A 95 -19.07 44.98 -26.02
C GLN A 95 -18.74 45.31 -24.55
N GLY A 96 -17.46 45.18 -24.18
CA GLY A 96 -16.86 45.86 -23.03
C GLY A 96 -15.52 45.28 -22.57
N MET A 97 -14.48 46.11 -22.56
CA MET A 97 -13.08 45.77 -22.30
C MET A 97 -12.69 45.73 -20.80
N CYS A 98 -11.47 45.22 -20.57
CA CYS A 98 -10.42 45.64 -19.63
C CYS A 98 -10.52 45.42 -18.09
N ASN A 99 -9.53 44.65 -17.63
CA ASN A 99 -8.49 44.93 -16.60
C ASN A 99 -8.81 45.12 -15.09
N SER A 100 -7.92 44.45 -14.35
CA SER A 100 -7.29 44.84 -13.06
C SER A 100 -7.96 44.45 -11.75
N SER A 101 -7.24 43.54 -11.06
CA SER A 101 -6.68 43.71 -9.71
C SER A 101 -7.57 44.26 -8.60
N GLY A 102 -7.86 43.40 -7.61
CA GLY A 102 -8.54 43.80 -6.37
C GLY A 102 -8.40 42.78 -5.25
N SER A 103 -7.32 42.95 -4.49
CA SER A 103 -7.07 42.72 -3.06
C SER A 103 -8.11 42.02 -2.15
N SER A 104 -7.55 41.26 -1.21
CA SER A 104 -7.87 41.17 0.24
C SER A 104 -8.78 40.05 0.76
N SER A 105 -8.33 39.53 1.91
CA SER A 105 -9.12 39.18 3.11
C SER A 105 -9.43 37.70 3.37
N SER A 106 -8.55 37.11 4.18
CA SER A 106 -8.85 36.47 5.48
C SER A 106 -10.33 36.36 5.84
N ARG A 107 -10.84 35.12 5.94
CA ARG A 107 -11.93 34.74 6.84
C ARG A 107 -11.72 33.34 7.39
N ARG A 108 -11.56 33.27 8.72
CA ARG A 108 -11.84 32.10 9.54
C ARG A 108 -13.31 31.70 9.36
N GLY A 109 -13.55 30.42 9.12
CA GLY A 109 -14.85 29.79 9.23
C GLY A 109 -14.69 28.46 9.95
N SER A 110 -14.94 28.46 11.25
CA SER A 110 -15.28 27.24 11.99
C SER A 110 -16.59 26.72 11.42
N ALA A 111 -16.61 25.46 10.99
CA ALA A 111 -17.84 24.74 10.70
C ALA A 111 -17.81 23.40 11.42
N GLU A 112 -18.89 23.17 12.15
CA GLU A 112 -19.18 22.04 13.00
C GLU A 112 -19.28 20.72 12.21
N LEU A 113 -18.94 19.65 12.92
CA LEU A 113 -19.10 18.24 12.56
C LEU A 113 -20.58 17.88 12.32
N PRO A 114 -20.90 17.03 11.33
CA PRO A 114 -22.03 16.12 11.43
C PRO A 114 -21.61 14.77 12.06
N PRO A 115 -22.49 14.12 12.84
CA PRO A 115 -22.20 12.85 13.51
C PRO A 115 -22.36 11.69 12.53
N LEU A 116 -21.27 11.01 12.19
CA LEU A 116 -21.34 9.77 11.41
C LEU A 116 -21.69 8.59 12.31
N GLY A 117 -22.77 7.93 11.92
CA GLY A 117 -23.43 6.85 12.64
C GLY A 117 -22.61 5.57 12.74
N ALA A 118 -22.93 4.84 13.80
CA ALA A 118 -22.40 3.51 14.11
C ALA A 118 -22.70 2.52 12.97
N LEU A 119 -21.64 2.05 12.31
CA LEU A 119 -21.69 0.84 11.49
C LEU A 119 -21.34 -0.37 12.36
N SER A 120 -22.39 -1.13 12.66
CA SER A 120 -22.35 -2.44 13.30
C SER A 120 -21.87 -3.48 12.28
N ILE A 121 -20.66 -4.00 12.46
CA ILE A 121 -20.12 -5.07 11.63
C ILE A 121 -20.40 -6.40 12.34
N ASN A 122 -21.34 -7.17 11.80
CA ASN A 122 -21.56 -8.57 12.14
C ASN A 122 -20.52 -9.45 11.43
N PRO A 123 -19.77 -10.33 12.12
CA PRO A 123 -19.03 -11.39 11.46
C PRO A 123 -19.89 -12.67 11.44
N SER A 124 -20.45 -13.00 10.29
CA SER A 124 -21.06 -14.31 10.04
C SER A 124 -20.64 -14.80 8.66
N GLY A 125 -19.85 -15.88 8.62
CA GLY A 125 -19.45 -16.51 7.36
C GLY A 125 -18.12 -17.24 7.44
N ALA A 126 -18.03 -18.28 8.25
CA ALA A 126 -16.96 -19.27 8.15
C ALA A 126 -17.08 -19.99 6.80
N LYS A 127 -16.26 -19.60 5.82
CA LYS A 127 -16.05 -20.38 4.60
C LYS A 127 -14.82 -21.26 4.79
N SER A 128 -15.10 -22.55 4.78
CA SER A 128 -14.16 -23.66 4.74
C SER A 128 -13.31 -23.55 3.48
N TRP A 129 -12.01 -23.31 3.66
CA TRP A 129 -11.02 -23.43 2.59
C TRP A 129 -10.73 -24.92 2.40
N LYS A 130 -11.39 -25.52 1.42
CA LYS A 130 -11.04 -26.84 0.91
C LYS A 130 -9.87 -26.63 -0.04
N GLN A 131 -8.72 -27.09 0.42
CA GLN A 131 -7.46 -27.18 -0.28
C GLN A 131 -7.64 -28.10 -1.50
N GLU A 132 -7.68 -27.51 -2.69
CA GLU A 132 -7.58 -28.20 -3.96
C GLU A 132 -6.13 -28.04 -4.42
N GLU A 133 -5.35 -29.11 -4.27
CA GLU A 133 -4.04 -29.24 -4.90
C GLU A 133 -4.23 -29.37 -6.40
N GLN A 134 -4.36 -28.23 -7.08
CA GLN A 134 -4.12 -28.16 -8.50
C GLN A 134 -2.64 -27.85 -8.71
N GLY A 135 -2.02 -28.71 -9.53
CA GLY A 135 -0.61 -28.66 -9.84
C GLY A 135 -0.19 -27.25 -10.23
N LEU A 136 1.02 -26.90 -9.80
CA LEU A 136 1.79 -25.82 -10.39
C LEU A 136 2.00 -26.19 -11.87
N ASP A 137 1.01 -25.86 -12.68
CA ASP A 137 1.15 -25.67 -14.10
C ASP A 137 2.31 -24.69 -14.25
N SER A 138 3.39 -25.27 -14.80
CA SER A 138 4.33 -24.57 -15.62
C SER A 138 3.58 -23.45 -16.33
N CYS A 139 3.83 -22.20 -15.94
CA CYS A 139 3.67 -21.08 -16.84
C CYS A 139 4.75 -21.23 -17.92
N ASP A 140 4.55 -22.26 -18.75
CA ASP A 140 4.90 -22.27 -20.16
C ASP A 140 4.27 -20.99 -20.68
N VAL A 141 5.09 -19.94 -20.70
CA VAL A 141 4.81 -18.71 -21.42
C VAL A 141 4.58 -19.20 -22.83
N SER A 142 3.31 -19.40 -23.14
CA SER A 142 2.88 -19.83 -24.45
C SER A 142 3.55 -18.90 -25.43
N ASP A 143 4.36 -19.51 -26.28
CA ASP A 143 4.95 -19.01 -27.51
C ASP A 143 3.84 -18.42 -28.41
N GLN A 144 3.25 -17.31 -27.96
CA GLN A 144 2.26 -16.54 -28.68
C GLN A 144 3.01 -15.67 -29.66
N GLY A 145 3.37 -16.31 -30.77
CA GLY A 145 3.80 -15.63 -31.97
C GLY A 145 5.25 -15.20 -31.94
N SER A 146 6.11 -16.08 -32.42
CA SER A 146 7.20 -15.71 -33.33
C SER A 146 6.64 -15.08 -34.63
N GLY A 147 5.72 -14.12 -34.49
CA GLY A 147 5.41 -13.17 -35.53
C GLY A 147 6.67 -12.36 -35.71
N THR A 148 7.52 -12.81 -36.62
CA THR A 148 8.68 -12.05 -37.08
C THR A 148 8.14 -10.71 -37.53
N HIS A 149 8.30 -9.68 -36.68
CA HIS A 149 7.86 -8.35 -36.99
C HIS A 149 8.54 -7.96 -38.32
N PRO A 150 7.78 -7.61 -39.37
CA PRO A 150 8.37 -7.25 -40.66
C PRO A 150 9.34 -6.07 -40.53
N GLU A 151 9.17 -5.26 -39.48
CA GLU A 151 10.04 -4.15 -39.08
C GLU A 151 11.43 -4.61 -38.62
N VAL A 152 11.55 -5.76 -37.94
CA VAL A 152 12.85 -6.32 -37.52
C VAL A 152 13.67 -6.71 -38.74
N ALA A 153 13.04 -7.29 -39.76
CA ALA A 153 13.71 -7.62 -41.01
C ALA A 153 14.20 -6.38 -41.76
N GLN A 154 13.43 -5.28 -41.72
CA GLN A 154 13.84 -4.01 -42.33
C GLN A 154 15.03 -3.37 -41.58
N LEU A 155 15.01 -3.36 -40.25
CA LEU A 155 16.16 -2.91 -39.45
C LEU A 155 17.40 -3.76 -39.72
N GLN A 156 17.24 -5.07 -39.87
CA GLN A 156 18.34 -5.97 -40.13
C GLN A 156 19.02 -5.74 -41.49
N VAL A 157 18.28 -5.25 -42.50
CA VAL A 157 18.86 -4.85 -43.79
C VAL A 157 19.66 -3.55 -43.68
N LEU A 158 19.23 -2.63 -42.81
CA LEU A 158 19.89 -1.33 -42.61
C LEU A 158 21.14 -1.43 -41.73
N CYS A 159 21.21 -2.43 -40.86
CA CYS A 159 22.36 -2.64 -40.00
C CYS A 159 23.49 -3.35 -40.78
N PRO A 160 24.71 -2.79 -40.86
CA PRO A 160 25.84 -3.45 -41.51
C PRO A 160 26.36 -4.68 -40.74
N CYS A 161 25.93 -4.85 -39.49
CA CYS A 161 26.33 -5.91 -38.57
C CYS A 161 25.17 -6.87 -38.30
N SER A 162 25.48 -8.16 -38.14
CA SER A 162 24.50 -9.19 -37.77
C SER A 162 24.13 -9.06 -36.27
N LEU A 163 23.15 -8.22 -35.97
CA LEU A 163 22.60 -8.04 -34.64
C LEU A 163 21.55 -9.14 -34.31
N HIS A 164 21.38 -9.46 -33.04
CA HIS A 164 20.36 -10.39 -32.56
C HIS A 164 18.94 -9.83 -32.80
N ALA A 165 18.04 -10.70 -33.27
CA ALA A 165 16.64 -10.34 -33.51
C ALA A 165 15.94 -9.80 -32.26
N ASP A 166 16.24 -10.38 -31.09
CA ASP A 166 15.68 -9.92 -29.81
C ASP A 166 16.12 -8.50 -29.46
N PHE A 167 17.36 -8.14 -29.80
CA PHE A 167 17.89 -6.79 -29.56
C PHE A 167 17.20 -5.77 -30.47
N LEU A 168 17.02 -6.10 -31.76
CA LEU A 168 16.26 -5.26 -32.69
C LEU A 168 14.79 -5.09 -32.25
N THR A 169 14.17 -6.16 -31.75
CA THR A 169 12.82 -6.11 -31.20
C THR A 169 12.75 -5.19 -29.97
N HIS A 170 13.75 -5.27 -29.09
CA HIS A 170 13.86 -4.38 -27.94
C HIS A 170 14.02 -2.91 -28.37
N ILE A 171 14.83 -2.60 -29.38
CA ILE A 171 14.98 -1.24 -29.90
C ILE A 171 13.64 -0.72 -30.44
N LEU A 172 12.92 -1.51 -31.23
CA LEU A 172 11.60 -1.13 -31.74
C LEU A 172 10.62 -0.82 -30.62
N LEU A 173 10.62 -1.63 -29.56
CA LEU A 173 9.75 -1.44 -28.39
C LEU A 173 10.11 -0.16 -27.62
N VAL A 174 11.39 0.13 -27.42
CA VAL A 174 11.85 1.30 -26.65
C VAL A 174 11.63 2.61 -27.42
N HIS A 175 11.85 2.61 -28.73
CA HIS A 175 11.76 3.82 -29.55
C HIS A 175 10.37 4.04 -30.17
N GLY A 176 9.44 3.11 -29.97
CA GLY A 176 8.03 3.29 -30.35
C GLY A 176 7.76 3.24 -31.86
N GLY A 177 8.65 2.62 -32.64
CA GLY A 177 8.44 2.42 -34.08
C GLY A 177 9.73 2.28 -34.90
N LEU A 178 9.56 1.94 -36.18
CA LEU A 178 10.66 1.69 -37.11
C LEU A 178 11.49 2.95 -37.40
N GLU A 179 10.85 4.08 -37.70
CA GLU A 179 11.56 5.32 -38.09
C GLU A 179 12.46 5.82 -36.96
N ALA A 180 11.93 5.93 -35.74
CA ALA A 180 12.70 6.34 -34.56
C ALA A 180 13.82 5.35 -34.22
N ALA A 181 13.60 4.05 -34.42
CA ALA A 181 14.63 3.04 -34.24
C ALA A 181 15.75 3.17 -35.29
N VAL A 182 15.41 3.43 -36.55
CA VAL A 182 16.40 3.68 -37.61
C VAL A 182 17.22 4.92 -37.32
N ASP A 183 16.58 6.03 -36.93
CA ASP A 183 17.28 7.27 -36.58
C ASP A 183 18.27 7.05 -35.43
N TRP A 184 17.87 6.30 -34.40
CA TRP A 184 18.75 5.94 -33.29
C TRP A 184 19.92 5.05 -33.73
N VAL A 185 19.66 4.03 -34.57
CA VAL A 185 20.71 3.16 -35.12
C VAL A 185 21.74 3.97 -35.93
N LEU A 186 21.28 4.96 -36.70
CA LEU A 186 22.14 5.85 -37.46
C LEU A 186 22.93 6.82 -36.56
N GLU A 187 22.33 7.28 -35.46
CA GLU A 187 23.00 8.15 -34.48
C GLU A 187 24.11 7.42 -33.72
N VAL A 188 23.87 6.17 -33.31
CA VAL A 188 24.84 5.35 -32.57
C VAL A 188 25.95 4.82 -33.49
N GLY A 189 25.63 4.50 -34.76
CA GLY A 189 26.61 4.10 -35.76
C GLY A 189 27.43 2.88 -35.35
N ASP A 190 28.75 3.05 -35.27
CA ASP A 190 29.71 1.96 -35.03
C ASP A 190 29.59 1.34 -33.62
N ASP A 191 29.03 2.07 -32.65
CA ASP A 191 28.93 1.61 -31.26
C ASP A 191 27.74 0.65 -31.01
N ILE A 192 26.97 0.34 -32.05
CA ILE A 192 25.75 -0.48 -31.93
C ILE A 192 26.03 -1.89 -31.38
N GLN A 193 27.17 -2.48 -31.73
CA GLN A 193 27.58 -3.78 -31.18
C GLN A 193 27.90 -3.70 -29.68
N GLN A 194 28.45 -2.57 -29.22
CA GLN A 194 28.70 -2.37 -27.81
C GLN A 194 27.36 -2.27 -27.06
N HIS A 195 26.39 -1.54 -27.59
CA HIS A 195 25.04 -1.47 -27.03
C HIS A 195 24.35 -2.85 -26.97
N GLU A 196 24.47 -3.66 -28.02
CA GLU A 196 23.96 -5.04 -28.03
C GLU A 196 24.61 -5.88 -26.93
N SER A 197 25.94 -5.82 -26.81
CA SER A 197 26.68 -6.60 -25.79
C SER A 197 26.29 -6.22 -24.37
N GLN A 198 26.11 -4.91 -24.11
CA GLN A 198 25.67 -4.40 -22.81
C GLN A 198 24.23 -4.81 -22.50
N TRP A 199 23.36 -4.79 -23.50
CA TRP A 199 21.98 -5.24 -23.35
C TRP A 199 21.91 -6.75 -23.06
N LEU A 200 22.67 -7.57 -23.78
CA LEU A 200 22.76 -9.01 -23.55
C LEU A 200 23.33 -9.35 -22.18
N GLU A 201 24.34 -8.62 -21.69
CA GLU A 201 24.87 -8.84 -20.35
C GLU A 201 23.86 -8.44 -19.27
N ARG A 202 23.15 -7.31 -19.43
CA ARG A 202 22.05 -6.93 -18.54
C ARG A 202 20.98 -8.01 -18.48
N ARG A 203 20.53 -8.52 -19.63
CA ARG A 203 19.53 -9.60 -19.68
C ARG A 203 20.02 -10.88 -18.97
N ARG A 204 21.28 -11.29 -19.20
CA ARG A 204 21.89 -12.43 -18.50
C ARG A 204 22.01 -12.20 -16.99
N GLN A 205 22.30 -10.97 -16.56
CA GLN A 205 22.36 -10.63 -15.14
C GLN A 205 20.99 -10.73 -14.47
N THR A 206 19.95 -10.14 -15.08
CA THR A 206 18.57 -10.23 -14.58
C THR A 206 18.10 -11.68 -14.46
N GLU A 207 18.45 -12.54 -15.43
CA GLU A 207 18.10 -13.97 -15.36
C GLU A 207 18.81 -14.68 -14.20
N ARG A 208 20.10 -14.42 -13.98
CA ARG A 208 20.86 -14.98 -12.84
C ARG A 208 20.26 -14.51 -11.50
N GLU A 209 19.87 -13.24 -11.40
CA GLU A 209 19.23 -12.68 -10.22
C GLU A 209 17.86 -13.31 -9.96
N ALA A 210 17.03 -13.46 -11.00
CA ALA A 210 15.75 -14.14 -10.92
C ALA A 210 15.90 -15.61 -10.47
N GLN A 211 16.90 -16.32 -10.98
CA GLN A 211 17.20 -17.69 -10.52
C GLN A 211 17.61 -17.73 -9.05
N ARG A 212 18.47 -16.80 -8.60
CA ARG A 212 18.85 -16.70 -7.17
C ARG A 212 17.65 -16.37 -6.29
N ALA A 213 16.80 -15.45 -6.72
CA ALA A 213 15.57 -15.09 -6.01
C ALA A 213 14.62 -16.28 -5.86
N ARG A 214 14.45 -17.09 -6.92
CA ARG A 214 13.65 -18.33 -6.88
C ARG A 214 14.20 -19.34 -5.88
N MET A 215 15.52 -19.57 -5.88
CA MET A 215 16.17 -20.48 -4.92
C MET A 215 16.01 -19.99 -3.48
N LEU A 216 16.19 -18.69 -3.22
CA LEU A 216 15.99 -18.10 -1.90
C LEU A 216 14.54 -18.18 -1.44
N ALA A 217 13.58 -17.96 -2.35
CA ALA A 217 12.16 -18.12 -2.04
C ALA A 217 11.81 -19.56 -1.66
N GLN A 218 12.37 -20.55 -2.37
CA GLN A 218 12.22 -21.96 -2.01
C GLN A 218 12.82 -22.28 -0.64
N GLN A 219 14.04 -21.84 -0.37
CA GLN A 219 14.68 -22.02 0.95
C GLN A 219 13.91 -21.34 2.08
N ASN A 220 13.39 -20.13 1.84
CA ASN A 220 12.58 -19.42 2.82
C ASN A 220 11.27 -20.15 3.07
N ARG A 221 10.62 -20.66 2.01
CA ARG A 221 9.42 -21.50 2.13
C ARG A 221 9.70 -22.74 2.97
N GLU A 222 10.79 -23.45 2.72
CA GLU A 222 11.20 -24.62 3.50
C GLU A 222 11.45 -24.28 4.97
N LYS A 223 12.16 -23.18 5.26
CA LYS A 223 12.39 -22.70 6.64
C LYS A 223 11.11 -22.32 7.37
N ILE A 224 10.15 -21.73 6.66
CA ILE A 224 8.83 -21.43 7.22
C ILE A 224 8.12 -22.74 7.53
N LEU A 225 8.10 -23.70 6.59
CA LEU A 225 7.50 -25.02 6.84
C LEU A 225 8.17 -25.76 8.01
N GLU A 226 9.49 -25.67 8.18
CA GLU A 226 10.20 -26.28 9.32
C GLU A 226 9.87 -25.59 10.66
N ARG A 227 9.77 -24.24 10.67
CA ARG A 227 9.43 -23.48 11.88
C ARG A 227 7.98 -23.65 12.31
N TYR A 228 7.09 -23.72 11.33
CA TYR A 228 5.65 -23.84 11.53
C TYR A 228 5.19 -25.25 11.25
N ASP A 229 6.10 -26.23 11.25
CA ASP A 229 5.76 -27.62 11.09
C ASP A 229 4.75 -27.91 12.19
N LEU A 230 3.49 -28.01 11.76
CA LEU A 230 2.34 -28.10 12.62
C LEU A 230 2.54 -29.43 13.33
N GLU A 231 3.18 -29.41 14.51
CA GLU A 231 3.02 -30.45 15.50
C GLU A 231 1.51 -30.62 15.58
N ALA A 232 1.00 -31.70 14.96
CA ALA A 232 -0.42 -31.99 14.92
C ALA A 232 -0.86 -31.90 16.37
N LEU A 233 -1.58 -30.82 16.71
CA LEU A 233 -2.00 -30.52 18.07
C LEU A 233 -2.56 -31.83 18.57
N LYS A 234 -1.82 -32.51 19.46
CA LYS A 234 -2.17 -33.85 19.94
C LYS A 234 -3.61 -33.74 20.34
N THR A 235 -4.50 -34.24 19.49
CA THR A 235 -5.92 -34.03 19.65
C THR A 235 -6.21 -34.64 21.00
N VAL A 236 -6.51 -33.80 21.98
CA VAL A 236 -6.74 -34.27 23.35
C VAL A 236 -7.76 -35.39 23.21
N PRO A 237 -7.44 -36.62 23.66
CA PRO A 237 -8.27 -37.78 23.38
C PRO A 237 -9.70 -37.47 23.78
N ALA A 238 -10.63 -37.74 22.86
CA ALA A 238 -12.05 -37.47 22.99
C ALA A 238 -12.60 -38.16 24.25
N GLY A 239 -12.49 -37.49 25.40
CA GLY A 239 -12.76 -38.10 26.69
C GLY A 239 -12.74 -37.13 27.88
N TYR A 240 -12.47 -35.84 27.68
CA TYR A 240 -12.61 -34.84 28.74
C TYR A 240 -14.09 -34.57 29.01
N LYS A 241 -14.67 -35.41 29.87
CA LYS A 241 -15.97 -35.19 30.50
C LYS A 241 -15.93 -33.84 31.23
N LYS A 242 -16.82 -32.93 30.85
CA LYS A 242 -17.09 -31.70 31.61
C LYS A 242 -17.40 -32.11 33.07
N PRO A 243 -16.72 -31.56 34.08
CA PRO A 243 -17.13 -31.79 35.46
C PRO A 243 -18.50 -31.14 35.66
N SER A 244 -19.50 -31.96 35.95
CA SER A 244 -20.84 -31.50 36.34
C SER A 244 -20.72 -30.74 37.66
N LYS A 245 -21.39 -29.59 37.73
CA LYS A 245 -21.57 -28.80 38.95
C LYS A 245 -22.23 -29.68 40.03
N GLN A 246 -21.44 -30.23 40.94
CA GLN A 246 -21.94 -30.61 42.27
C GLN A 246 -22.01 -29.33 43.10
N LYS A 247 -23.24 -29.00 43.49
CA LYS A 247 -23.51 -28.10 44.61
C LYS A 247 -23.19 -28.90 45.87
N ASP A 248 -22.08 -28.59 46.51
CA ASP A 248 -21.90 -28.92 47.92
C ASP A 248 -21.49 -27.65 48.66
N ASP A 249 -22.37 -27.24 49.56
CA ASP A 249 -22.14 -26.30 50.64
C ASP A 249 -20.95 -26.77 51.46
N LEU A 250 -19.80 -26.08 51.39
CA LEU A 250 -18.86 -26.00 52.51
C LEU A 250 -18.06 -24.68 52.45
N LEU A 251 -18.49 -23.76 53.31
CA LEU A 251 -17.66 -22.84 54.11
C LEU A 251 -16.41 -22.27 53.42
N LEU A 252 -16.53 -21.04 52.93
CA LEU A 252 -15.43 -20.16 52.57
C LEU A 252 -14.43 -19.99 53.74
N PRO A 253 -13.15 -20.37 53.60
CA PRO A 253 -12.08 -19.70 54.30
C PRO A 253 -11.79 -18.41 53.54
N GLN A 254 -12.04 -17.29 54.20
CA GLN A 254 -11.57 -15.97 53.85
C GLN A 254 -10.04 -16.03 53.64
N MET A 255 -9.59 -16.07 52.38
CA MET A 255 -8.17 -16.00 52.04
C MET A 255 -7.94 -14.85 51.05
N HIS A 256 -7.30 -13.83 51.62
CA HIS A 256 -6.53 -12.73 51.05
C HIS A 256 -6.40 -12.66 49.52
N ASP A 257 -6.64 -11.45 49.01
CA ASP A 257 -6.20 -10.91 47.73
C ASP A 257 -4.78 -11.38 47.38
N LYS A 258 -4.68 -12.46 46.61
CA LYS A 258 -3.47 -12.78 45.86
C LYS A 258 -3.64 -12.12 44.50
N GLU A 259 -2.82 -11.10 44.26
CA GLU A 259 -2.66 -10.49 42.94
C GLU A 259 -2.57 -11.59 41.87
N PRO A 260 -3.33 -11.47 40.77
CA PRO A 260 -3.21 -12.41 39.67
C PRO A 260 -1.80 -12.26 39.10
N GLN A 261 -0.94 -13.26 39.30
CA GLN A 261 0.33 -13.39 38.62
C GLN A 261 0.05 -13.49 37.11
N SER A 262 0.05 -12.35 36.42
CA SER A 262 -0.06 -12.28 34.98
C SER A 262 1.19 -12.87 34.37
N LYS A 263 1.07 -14.05 33.76
CA LYS A 263 2.17 -14.69 33.03
C LYS A 263 2.50 -13.84 31.81
N VAL A 264 3.61 -13.10 31.88
CA VAL A 264 4.15 -12.30 30.77
C VAL A 264 4.55 -13.25 29.64
N ARG A 265 4.06 -12.99 28.43
CA ARG A 265 4.48 -13.68 27.21
C ARG A 265 5.09 -12.65 26.27
N TYR A 266 6.17 -13.00 25.57
CA TYR A 266 6.82 -12.11 24.63
C TYR A 266 6.37 -12.44 23.21
N ILE A 267 5.97 -11.43 22.44
CA ILE A 267 5.75 -11.52 21.00
C ILE A 267 6.67 -10.47 20.37
N ASN A 268 7.53 -10.87 19.42
CA ASN A 268 8.53 -10.00 18.78
C ASN A 268 9.45 -9.24 19.77
N GLY A 269 9.76 -9.85 20.93
CA GLY A 269 10.60 -9.23 21.97
C GLY A 269 9.86 -8.23 22.88
N VAL A 270 8.59 -7.92 22.59
CA VAL A 270 7.77 -7.01 23.39
C VAL A 270 6.94 -7.82 24.41
N PRO A 271 6.95 -7.46 25.71
CA PRO A 271 6.17 -8.15 26.73
C PRO A 271 4.67 -7.84 26.58
N VAL A 272 3.87 -8.89 26.38
CA VAL A 272 2.41 -8.80 26.24
C VAL A 272 1.72 -9.45 27.43
N PHE A 273 0.75 -8.74 28.03
CA PHE A 273 0.00 -9.18 29.20
C PHE A 273 -1.37 -9.73 28.79
N CYS A 274 -1.54 -11.05 28.82
CA CYS A 274 -2.86 -11.65 28.64
C CYS A 274 -3.65 -11.60 29.96
N LYS A 275 -4.72 -10.80 30.03
CA LYS A 275 -5.68 -10.90 31.13
C LYS A 275 -6.47 -12.20 31.00
N LYS A 276 -6.58 -12.93 32.12
CA LYS A 276 -7.23 -14.24 32.16
C LYS A 276 -8.73 -14.11 31.84
N GLY A 277 -9.15 -14.57 30.66
CA GLY A 277 -10.56 -14.63 30.25
C GLY A 277 -10.88 -14.01 28.88
N GLU A 278 -9.95 -13.24 28.32
CA GLU A 278 -10.12 -12.60 27.00
C GLU A 278 -9.44 -13.46 25.92
N LYS A 279 -10.15 -13.71 24.81
CA LYS A 279 -9.64 -14.49 23.67
C LYS A 279 -8.75 -13.68 22.73
N PHE A 280 -8.74 -12.36 22.89
CA PHE A 280 -7.98 -11.44 22.05
C PHE A 280 -6.85 -10.86 22.88
N ILE A 281 -5.65 -10.82 22.27
CA ILE A 281 -4.48 -10.21 22.86
C ILE A 281 -4.64 -8.71 22.64
N THR A 282 -5.15 -8.00 23.64
CA THR A 282 -5.18 -6.54 23.61
C THR A 282 -3.74 -6.07 23.82
N GLU A 283 -3.06 -5.66 22.75
CA GLU A 283 -1.78 -4.96 22.85
C GLU A 283 -1.98 -3.71 23.68
N THR A 284 -1.70 -3.83 24.97
CA THR A 284 -1.73 -2.69 25.88
C THR A 284 -0.39 -2.00 25.66
N ILE A 285 -0.28 -1.21 24.60
CA ILE A 285 0.76 -0.20 24.48
C ILE A 285 0.44 0.79 25.61
N LYS A 286 0.89 0.47 26.82
CA LYS A 286 0.97 1.46 27.88
C LYS A 286 2.11 2.37 27.47
N GLU A 287 1.73 3.40 26.72
CA GLU A 287 2.52 4.61 26.59
C GLU A 287 2.91 5.00 28.03
N ASP A 288 4.18 4.81 28.38
CA ASP A 288 4.74 5.16 29.68
C ASP A 288 4.67 6.68 29.82
N TRP A 289 3.49 7.16 30.20
CA TRP A 289 3.31 8.52 30.70
C TRP A 289 3.99 8.61 32.07
N ASP A 290 5.30 8.83 32.04
CA ASP A 290 6.06 9.40 33.14
C ASP A 290 5.66 10.88 33.27
N GLY A 291 4.59 11.14 34.00
CA GLY A 291 4.06 12.48 34.11
C GLY A 291 2.86 12.62 35.03
N GLY A 292 3.04 12.35 36.33
CA GLY A 292 2.09 12.87 37.32
C GLY A 292 1.90 11.99 38.54
N SER A 293 2.65 12.32 39.60
CA SER A 293 2.39 11.93 40.97
C SER A 293 0.89 12.06 41.32
N LYS A 294 0.18 10.92 41.40
CA LYS A 294 -1.11 10.84 42.09
C LYS A 294 -0.87 10.79 43.60
N GLY A 295 -0.29 11.87 44.13
CA GLY A 295 -0.31 12.13 45.57
C GLY A 295 -1.76 12.27 46.01
N LYS A 296 -2.19 11.45 46.97
CA LYS A 296 -3.46 11.63 47.69
C LYS A 296 -3.45 13.02 48.33
N VAL A 297 -4.23 13.95 47.78
CA VAL A 297 -4.55 15.21 48.46
C VAL A 297 -5.50 14.85 49.61
N TYR A 298 -4.95 14.74 50.82
CA TYR A 298 -5.76 14.79 52.03
C TYR A 298 -6.35 16.19 52.09
N THR A 299 -7.62 16.33 51.71
CA THR A 299 -8.40 17.53 52.03
C THR A 299 -8.42 17.65 53.55
N LYS A 300 -7.57 18.53 54.08
CA LYS A 300 -7.56 18.94 55.48
C LYS A 300 -8.97 19.47 55.77
N GLY A 301 -9.78 18.66 56.45
CA GLY A 301 -11.14 18.97 56.80
C GLY A 301 -11.22 20.36 57.42
N LYS A 302 -12.01 21.23 56.81
CA LYS A 302 -12.52 22.45 57.44
C LYS A 302 -13.26 21.96 58.68
N ARG A 303 -12.68 22.18 59.87
CA ARG A 303 -13.24 21.80 61.16
C ARG A 303 -14.68 22.32 61.23
N GLY A 304 -15.63 21.41 61.36
CA GLY A 304 -16.99 21.75 61.71
C GLY A 304 -17.11 22.09 63.19
N LYS A 305 -18.02 23.04 63.46
CA LYS A 305 -18.91 23.19 64.62
C LYS A 305 -18.31 23.63 65.97
N GLY A 306 -18.49 24.93 66.26
CA GLY A 306 -18.48 25.49 67.61
C GLY A 306 -17.36 26.49 67.91
N PHE A 307 -17.33 27.63 67.20
CA PHE A 307 -16.66 28.83 67.72
C PHE A 307 -17.71 29.92 67.87
N VAL A 308 -17.85 30.34 69.14
CA VAL A 308 -18.60 31.50 69.66
C VAL A 308 -17.86 32.77 69.30
#